data_AF-A0A4Y2NPN5-F1
#
_entry.id   AF-A0A4Y2NPN5-F1
#
_cell.length_a   1.000
_cell.length_b   1.000
_cell.length_c   1.000
_cell.angle_alpha   90.00
_cell.angle_beta   90.00
_cell.angle_gamma   90.00
#
_symmetry.space_group_name_H-M   'P 1'
#
loop_
_entity.id
_entity.type
_entity.pdbx_description
1 polymer ?
#
loop_
_entity_poly.entity_id
_entity_poly.type
_entity_poly.pdbx_seq_one_letter_code
_entity_poly.pdbx_strand_id
1 'polypeptide(L)'
;MCRAGYNRKETLNHVSQGCPRTYERRMACHNAVSKYIKRGLEKRSYIVFEKPAYKTSTGKRKPDLVAISNDVAFVIDSQVVRESVDLKRSN
;
A
#
# COMPACT_ATOMS: atom_id res chain seq x y z
N MET A 1 1.07 26.06 -7.80
CA MET A 1 1.20 25.56 -6.41
C MET A 1 -0.11 24.91 -6.01
N CYS A 2 -0.08 23.83 -5.21
CA CYS A 2 -1.30 23.15 -4.75
C CYS A 2 -2.04 23.99 -3.69
N ARG A 3 -3.37 23.90 -3.62
CA ARG A 3 -4.21 24.53 -2.59
C ARG A 3 -3.80 24.19 -1.15
N ALA A 4 -3.10 23.07 -0.96
CA ALA A 4 -2.53 22.66 0.32
C ALA A 4 -1.18 23.32 0.65
N GLY A 5 -0.72 24.27 -0.16
CA GLY A 5 0.59 24.92 0.02
C GLY A 5 1.79 24.09 -0.44
N TYR A 6 1.57 22.92 -1.07
CA TYR A 6 2.65 22.06 -1.54
C TYR A 6 3.21 22.55 -2.88
N ASN A 7 4.55 22.50 -3.02
CA ASN A 7 5.27 22.96 -4.21
C ASN A 7 5.18 21.95 -5.39
N ARG A 8 3.95 21.61 -5.78
CA ARG A 8 3.63 20.92 -7.04
C ARG A 8 2.42 21.58 -7.70
N LYS A 9 2.29 21.39 -9.02
CA LYS A 9 1.08 21.77 -9.75
C LYS A 9 -0.09 20.93 -9.24
N GLU A 10 -1.22 21.56 -8.96
CA GLU A 10 -2.42 20.82 -8.61
C GLU A 10 -2.95 20.09 -9.85
N THR A 11 -2.94 18.77 -9.78
CA THR A 11 -3.53 17.87 -10.78
C THR A 11 -4.35 16.80 -10.05
N LEU A 12 -5.25 16.11 -10.76
CA LEU A 12 -6.01 15.01 -10.17
C LEU A 12 -5.10 13.92 -9.61
N ASN A 13 -4.07 13.52 -10.36
CA ASN A 13 -3.02 12.62 -9.89
C ASN A 13 -2.36 13.13 -8.60
N HIS A 14 -1.93 14.40 -8.56
CA HIS A 14 -1.35 14.96 -7.34
C HIS A 14 -2.32 14.86 -6.16
N VAL A 15 -3.56 15.33 -6.33
CA VAL A 15 -4.58 15.34 -5.26
C VAL A 15 -4.91 13.92 -4.80
N SER A 16 -5.04 12.96 -5.71
CA SER A 16 -5.51 11.61 -5.40
C SER A 16 -4.41 10.62 -5.00
N GLN A 17 -3.15 10.87 -5.39
CA GLN A 17 -2.03 9.94 -5.16
C GLN A 17 -0.95 10.47 -4.21
N GLY A 18 -0.76 11.79 -4.09
CA GLY A 18 0.43 12.34 -3.41
C GLY A 18 0.21 13.56 -2.51
N CYS A 19 -0.95 14.21 -2.57
CA CYS A 19 -1.21 15.44 -1.83
C CYS A 19 -1.32 15.17 -0.31
N PRO A 20 -0.64 15.94 0.55
CA PRO A 20 -0.77 15.81 2.00
C PRO A 20 -2.21 15.99 2.50
N ARG A 21 -2.97 16.89 1.85
CA ARG A 21 -4.38 17.17 2.17
C ARG A 21 -5.29 15.94 2.12
N THR A 22 -4.95 14.94 1.31
CA THR A 22 -5.73 13.71 1.14
C THR A 22 -5.07 12.49 1.78
N TYR A 23 -3.97 12.66 2.50
CA TYR A 23 -3.16 11.58 3.07
C TYR A 23 -4.00 10.58 3.90
N GLU A 24 -4.78 11.08 4.87
CA GLU A 24 -5.61 10.22 5.73
C GLU A 24 -6.62 9.38 4.94
N ARG A 25 -7.25 9.98 3.91
CA ARG A 25 -8.20 9.27 3.05
C ARG A 25 -7.51 8.25 2.15
N ARG A 26 -6.32 8.56 1.63
CA ARG A 26 -5.50 7.61 0.85
C ARG A 26 -5.08 6.43 1.73
N MET A 27 -4.59 6.69 2.93
CA MET A 27 -4.21 5.66 3.90
C MET A 27 -5.41 4.80 4.34
N ALA A 28 -6.58 5.40 4.56
CA ALA A 28 -7.80 4.65 4.86
C ALA A 28 -8.22 3.72 3.71
N CYS A 29 -8.16 4.20 2.46
CA CYS A 29 -8.48 3.40 1.29
C CYS A 29 -7.50 2.24 1.12
N HIS A 30 -6.21 2.52 1.26
CA HIS A 30 -5.15 1.52 1.26
C HIS A 30 -5.41 0.44 2.32
N ASN A 31 -5.59 0.84 3.59
CA ASN A 31 -5.85 -0.08 4.69
C ASN A 31 -7.12 -0.93 4.47
N ALA A 32 -8.16 -0.35 3.86
CA ALA A 32 -9.39 -1.10 3.54
C ALA A 32 -9.12 -2.20 2.51
N VAL A 33 -8.32 -1.91 1.47
CA VAL A 33 -7.92 -2.90 0.45
C VAL A 33 -7.02 -3.97 1.06
N SER A 34 -6.00 -3.62 1.84
CA SER A 34 -5.13 -4.61 2.49
C SER A 34 -5.94 -5.53 3.43
N LYS A 35 -6.89 -4.97 4.20
CA LYS A 35 -7.81 -5.77 5.04
C LYS A 35 -8.72 -6.70 4.25
N TYR A 36 -9.20 -6.25 3.09
CA TYR A 36 -10.00 -7.10 2.21
C TYR A 36 -9.19 -8.30 1.69
N ILE A 37 -7.96 -8.04 1.23
CA ILE A 37 -7.03 -9.09 0.78
C ILE A 37 -6.74 -10.08 1.92
N LYS A 38 -6.38 -9.58 3.10
CA LYS A 38 -6.14 -10.39 4.31
C LYS A 38 -7.31 -11.34 4.58
N ARG A 39 -8.54 -10.82 4.66
CA ARG A 39 -9.75 -11.63 4.90
C ARG A 39 -9.95 -12.70 3.83
N GLY A 40 -9.64 -12.39 2.57
CA GLY A 40 -9.72 -13.35 1.46
C GLY A 40 -8.71 -14.49 1.59
N LEU A 41 -7.49 -14.17 2.04
CA LEU A 41 -6.41 -15.14 2.25
C LEU A 41 -6.67 -16.01 3.50
N GLU A 42 -7.08 -15.41 4.61
CA GLU A 42 -7.43 -16.13 5.84
C GLU A 42 -8.57 -17.14 5.60
N LYS A 43 -9.59 -16.76 4.80
CA LYS A 43 -10.66 -17.68 4.36
C LYS A 43 -10.17 -18.88 3.55
N ARG A 44 -8.98 -18.78 2.95
CA ARG A 44 -8.32 -19.84 2.18
C ARG A 44 -7.25 -20.55 3.02
N SER A 45 -7.32 -20.41 4.35
CA SER A 45 -6.39 -21.04 5.31
C SER A 45 -4.94 -20.56 5.23
N TYR A 46 -4.70 -19.35 4.72
CA TYR A 46 -3.39 -18.72 4.81
C TYR A 46 -3.20 -18.13 6.21
N ILE A 47 -1.97 -18.20 6.74
CA ILE A 47 -1.57 -17.44 7.93
C ILE A 47 -1.11 -16.06 7.44
N VAL A 48 -1.79 -14.99 7.86
CA VAL A 48 -1.52 -13.64 7.36
C VAL A 48 -1.06 -12.72 8.49
N PHE A 49 0.12 -12.12 8.32
CA PHE A 49 0.67 -11.09 9.18
C PHE A 49 0.39 -9.70 8.59
N GLU A 50 -0.21 -8.81 9.37
CA GLU A 50 -0.51 -7.44 8.95
C GLU A 50 0.55 -6.45 9.45
N LYS A 51 1.11 -5.67 8.53
CA LYS A 51 2.19 -4.70 8.75
C LYS A 51 3.36 -5.25 9.57
N PRO A 52 3.87 -6.46 9.27
CA PRO A 52 4.98 -7.03 10.03
C PRO A 52 6.24 -6.18 9.86
N ALA A 53 7.16 -6.29 10.81
CA ALA A 53 8.41 -5.57 10.79
C ALA A 53 9.57 -6.54 10.97
N TYR A 54 10.33 -6.78 9.89
CA TYR A 54 11.47 -7.69 9.90
C TYR A 54 12.77 -6.91 9.94
N LYS A 55 13.66 -7.27 10.87
CA LYS A 55 15.04 -6.79 10.86
C LYS A 55 15.83 -7.69 9.90
N THR A 56 16.43 -7.10 8.88
CA THR A 56 17.29 -7.80 7.92
C THR A 56 18.70 -7.20 7.95
N SER A 57 19.68 -7.87 7.36
CA SER A 57 21.05 -7.35 7.20
C SER A 57 21.09 -6.01 6.45
N THR A 58 20.10 -5.73 5.62
CA THR A 58 19.97 -4.48 4.83
C THR A 58 19.04 -3.45 5.48
N GLY A 59 18.62 -3.68 6.73
CA GLY A 59 17.75 -2.78 7.47
C GLY A 59 16.35 -3.34 7.72
N LYS A 60 15.44 -2.45 8.17
CA LYS A 60 14.07 -2.81 8.53
C LYS A 60 13.19 -2.90 7.30
N ARG A 61 12.57 -4.06 7.06
CA ARG A 61 11.55 -4.26 6.02
C ARG A 61 10.17 -4.27 6.68
N LYS A 62 9.23 -3.52 6.13
CA LYS A 62 7.88 -3.37 6.67
C LYS A 62 6.85 -3.45 5.54
N PRO A 63 6.57 -4.65 5.01
CA PRO A 63 5.54 -4.83 3.99
C PRO A 63 4.15 -4.62 4.59
N ASP A 64 3.14 -4.41 3.73
CA ASP A 64 1.75 -4.29 4.19
C ASP A 64 1.21 -5.60 4.74
N LEU A 65 1.45 -6.72 4.04
CA LEU A 65 1.06 -8.06 4.48
C LEU A 65 2.17 -9.07 4.16
N VAL A 66 2.26 -10.11 4.99
CA VAL A 66 2.93 -11.37 4.64
C VAL A 66 1.95 -12.51 4.82
N ALA A 67 1.71 -13.29 3.78
CA ALA A 67 0.82 -14.44 3.81
C ALA A 67 1.61 -15.73 3.62
N ILE A 68 1.36 -16.72 4.46
CA ILE A 68 2.05 -18.01 4.42
C ILE A 68 1.02 -19.10 4.12
N SER A 69 1.35 -19.96 3.16
CA SER A 69 0.60 -21.18 2.87
C SER A 69 1.60 -22.29 2.56
N ASN A 70 1.50 -23.40 3.31
CA ASN A 70 2.50 -24.46 3.33
C ASN A 70 3.90 -23.85 3.60
N ASP A 71 4.87 -24.12 2.73
CA ASP A 71 6.24 -23.61 2.84
C ASP A 71 6.52 -22.37 1.97
N VAL A 72 5.46 -21.70 1.49
CA VAL A 72 5.57 -20.51 0.63
C VAL A 72 5.08 -19.27 1.37
N ALA A 73 5.95 -18.25 1.41
CA ALA A 73 5.62 -16.93 1.92
C ALA A 73 5.44 -15.92 0.77
N PHE A 74 4.31 -15.23 0.78
CA PHE A 74 3.97 -14.15 -0.15
C PHE A 74 4.10 -12.81 0.57
N VAL A 75 4.98 -11.94 0.08
CA VAL A 75 5.10 -10.55 0.52
C VAL A 75 4.18 -9.69 -0.35
N ILE A 76 3.26 -8.94 0.25
CA ILE A 76 2.23 -8.21 -0.47
C ILE A 76 2.26 -6.75 -0.02
N ASP A 77 2.54 -5.85 -0.96
CA ASP A 77 2.42 -4.40 -0.80
C ASP A 77 1.31 -3.90 -1.73
N SER A 78 0.32 -3.21 -1.17
CA SER A 78 -0.87 -2.80 -1.91
C SER A 78 -0.74 -1.38 -2.45
N GLN A 79 -0.87 -1.21 -3.76
CA GLN A 79 -0.97 0.13 -4.35
C GLN A 79 -2.39 0.38 -4.85
N VAL A 80 -3.04 1.42 -4.31
CA VAL A 80 -4.40 1.83 -4.72
C VAL A 80 -4.32 3.10 -5.54
N VAL A 81 -4.59 2.96 -6.84
CA VAL A 81 -4.50 4.05 -7.82
C VAL A 81 -5.90 4.44 -8.29
N ARG A 82 -6.17 5.74 -8.45
CA ARG A 82 -7.49 6.29 -8.83
C ARG A 82 -7.57 6.86 -10.25
N GLU A 83 -6.43 7.16 -10.87
CA GLU A 83 -6.34 7.65 -12.25
C GLU A 83 -5.51 6.65 -13.05
N SER A 84 -5.73 6.56 -14.36
CA SER A 84 -4.98 5.69 -15.27
C SER A 84 -3.51 6.12 -15.33
N VAL A 85 -2.71 5.73 -14.35
CA VAL A 85 -1.24 5.76 -14.46
C VAL A 85 -0.77 4.40 -14.89
N ASP A 86 0.13 4.41 -15.86
CA ASP A 86 0.87 3.21 -16.24
C ASP A 86 1.62 2.70 -15.00
N LEU A 87 1.21 1.53 -14.51
CA LEU A 87 1.79 0.89 -13.32
C LEU A 87 3.24 0.44 -13.57
N LYS A 88 3.75 0.54 -14.80
CA LYS A 88 5.16 0.31 -15.16
C LYS A 88 6.08 1.48 -14.79
N ARG A 89 5.98 2.01 -13.57
CA ARG A 89 7.04 2.84 -12.99
C ARG A 89 7.57 2.19 -11.72
N SER A 90 8.35 1.14 -11.94
CA SER A 90 9.31 0.61 -10.99
C SER A 90 10.70 1.07 -11.43
N ASN A 91 11.27 2.04 -10.71
CA ASN A 91 12.71 2.26 -10.51
C ASN A 91 12.88 3.27 -9.38
#